data_AF-A0A2A2AKW3-F1
#
_entry.id   AF-A0A2A2AKW3-F1
#
_cell.length_a   1.000
_cell.length_b   1.000
_cell.length_c   1.000
_cell.angle_alpha   90.00
_cell.angle_beta   90.00
_cell.angle_gamma   90.00
#
_symmetry.space_group_name_H-M   'P 1'
#
loop_
_entity.id
_entity.type
_entity.pdbx_description
1 polymer ?
#
loop_
_entity_poly.entity_id
_entity_poly.type
_entity_poly.pdbx_seq_one_letter_code
_entity_poly.pdbx_strand_id
1 'polypeptide(L)'
;MPKAIEFMSEHLPAVTVRDVQRFANSIEIRDAKAFAAQLQAFFQERLAAAKLSMPNPAVDAASSQPFVSKAAALRADTRWMPSETDIQRGRAMLLQAFKQPHNLSPADFAQLADKSRQQIYKDIAARKLLALKVGPQRQRLPDWQLDPVKQQLTQAALEQLPGIDHWSLYRALSEPLEGLGGRSPVAAVTPETLQSVLEAVCNALGVQAR
;
A
#
# COMPACT_ATOMS: atom_id res chain seq x y z
N MET A 1 -28.23 10.94 8.07
CA MET A 1 -26.75 11.00 8.17
C MET A 1 -26.19 12.36 7.70
N PRO A 2 -26.61 13.53 8.23
CA PRO A 2 -26.01 14.83 7.84
C PRO A 2 -24.78 15.26 8.67
N LYS A 3 -24.55 14.64 9.84
CA LYS A 3 -23.57 15.12 10.84
C LYS A 3 -22.09 15.01 10.44
N ALA A 4 -21.73 14.16 9.47
CA ALA A 4 -20.32 13.90 9.14
C ALA A 4 -19.66 15.08 8.38
N ILE A 5 -20.39 15.77 7.52
CA ILE A 5 -19.86 16.87 6.71
C ILE A 5 -19.80 18.19 7.52
N GLU A 6 -20.79 18.42 8.39
CA GLU A 6 -20.73 19.53 9.36
C GLU A 6 -19.47 19.42 10.24
N PHE A 7 -19.19 18.22 10.77
CA PHE A 7 -18.00 17.94 11.58
C PHE A 7 -16.68 18.19 10.84
N MET A 8 -16.58 17.78 9.58
CA MET A 8 -15.37 18.05 8.77
C MET A 8 -15.18 19.55 8.49
N SER A 9 -16.28 20.29 8.35
CA SER A 9 -16.22 21.71 8.03
C SER A 9 -15.80 22.61 9.20
N GLU A 10 -15.96 22.12 10.44
CA GLU A 10 -15.54 22.80 11.68
C GLU A 10 -14.08 22.48 12.06
N HIS A 11 -13.45 21.48 11.42
CA HIS A 11 -12.14 20.95 11.82
C HIS A 11 -11.11 20.88 10.69
N LEU A 12 -11.33 21.55 9.56
CA LEU A 12 -10.32 21.63 8.51
C LEU A 12 -9.10 22.47 8.99
N PRO A 13 -7.89 21.88 9.02
CA PRO A 13 -6.69 22.62 9.38
C PRO A 13 -6.41 23.71 8.34
N ALA A 14 -5.99 24.89 8.80
CA ALA A 14 -5.62 25.99 7.93
C ALA A 14 -4.37 25.62 7.11
N VAL A 15 -4.34 26.01 5.83
CA VAL A 15 -3.16 25.90 4.98
C VAL A 15 -2.04 26.75 5.57
N THR A 16 -0.92 26.11 5.87
CA THR A 16 0.26 26.76 6.45
C THR A 16 1.36 26.95 5.41
N VAL A 17 2.33 27.81 5.74
CA VAL A 17 3.53 28.02 4.91
C VAL A 17 4.32 26.71 4.73
N ARG A 18 4.31 25.81 5.74
CA ARG A 18 4.96 24.50 5.64
C ARG A 18 4.32 23.61 4.57
N ASP A 19 3.00 23.68 4.43
CA ASP A 19 2.27 22.91 3.41
C ASP A 19 2.62 23.36 1.99
N VAL A 20 2.83 24.67 1.82
CA VAL A 20 3.25 25.26 0.54
C VAL A 20 4.70 24.91 0.20
N GLN A 21 5.60 24.95 1.20
CA GLN A 21 7.02 24.65 1.01
C GLN A 21 7.29 23.21 0.57
N ARG A 22 6.38 22.27 0.83
CA ARG A 22 6.45 20.90 0.31
C ARG A 22 6.52 20.85 -1.23
N PHE A 23 6.04 21.88 -1.90
CA PHE A 23 6.00 21.99 -3.36
C PHE A 23 7.09 22.89 -3.95
N ALA A 24 8.05 23.36 -3.13
CA ALA A 24 9.12 24.25 -3.58
C ALA A 24 10.02 23.65 -4.69
N ASN A 25 10.07 22.33 -4.81
CA ASN A 25 10.83 21.63 -5.86
C ASN A 25 10.07 21.53 -7.19
N SER A 26 8.77 21.83 -7.20
CA SER A 26 7.90 21.67 -8.37
C SER A 26 7.46 23.00 -8.97
N ILE A 27 7.43 24.08 -8.18
CA ILE A 27 6.90 25.39 -8.59
C ILE A 27 7.77 26.48 -7.95
N GLU A 28 8.09 27.52 -8.71
CA GLU A 28 8.77 28.72 -8.18
C GLU A 28 7.77 29.57 -7.38
N ILE A 29 7.91 29.58 -6.05
CA ILE A 29 7.03 30.33 -5.14
C ILE A 29 7.80 31.52 -4.57
N ARG A 30 7.55 32.70 -5.14
CA ARG A 30 8.26 33.95 -4.77
C ARG A 30 7.91 34.45 -3.37
N ASP A 31 6.67 34.25 -2.93
CA ASP A 31 6.20 34.59 -1.59
C ASP A 31 5.30 33.48 -1.04
N ALA A 32 5.90 32.61 -0.22
CA ALA A 32 5.20 31.47 0.36
C ALA A 32 4.09 31.85 1.34
N LYS A 33 4.19 33.03 1.98
CA LYS A 33 3.17 33.50 2.94
C LYS A 33 1.94 34.02 2.20
N ALA A 34 2.15 34.85 1.17
CA ALA A 34 1.05 35.33 0.33
C ALA A 34 0.37 34.18 -0.41
N PHE A 35 1.15 33.21 -0.92
CA PHE A 35 0.61 32.05 -1.59
C PHE A 35 -0.22 31.15 -0.66
N ALA A 36 0.24 30.90 0.56
CA ALA A 36 -0.54 30.13 1.56
C ALA A 36 -1.89 30.81 1.86
N ALA A 37 -1.91 32.14 1.99
CA ALA A 37 -3.14 32.90 2.24
C ALA A 37 -4.11 32.84 1.06
N GLN A 38 -3.62 32.94 -0.18
CA GLN A 38 -4.43 32.79 -1.39
C GLN A 38 -5.01 31.38 -1.52
N LEU A 39 -4.20 30.36 -1.24
CA LEU A 39 -4.63 28.98 -1.28
C LEU A 39 -5.69 28.69 -0.21
N GLN A 40 -5.51 29.21 1.01
CA GLN A 40 -6.52 29.12 2.08
C GLN A 40 -7.84 29.78 1.67
N ALA A 41 -7.80 30.97 1.07
CA ALA A 41 -8.99 31.67 0.61
C ALA A 41 -9.71 30.89 -0.50
N PHE A 42 -8.96 30.34 -1.46
CA PHE A 42 -9.50 29.48 -2.52
C PHE A 42 -10.17 28.23 -1.95
N PHE A 43 -9.54 27.56 -0.97
CA PHE A 43 -10.15 26.41 -0.30
C PHE A 43 -11.45 26.78 0.41
N GLN A 44 -11.49 27.91 1.11
CA GLN A 44 -12.70 28.41 1.77
C GLN A 44 -13.81 28.73 0.77
N GLU A 45 -13.48 29.36 -0.36
CA GLU A 45 -14.43 29.64 -1.44
C GLU A 45 -14.98 28.34 -2.03
N ARG A 46 -14.13 27.35 -2.32
CA ARG A 46 -14.55 26.04 -2.83
C ARG A 46 -15.41 25.27 -1.82
N LEU A 47 -15.09 25.36 -0.53
CA LEU A 47 -15.90 24.77 0.53
C LEU A 47 -17.25 25.47 0.68
N ALA A 48 -17.30 26.81 0.57
CA ALA A 48 -18.55 27.56 0.59
C ALA A 48 -19.43 27.22 -0.63
N ALA A 49 -18.83 27.13 -1.82
CA ALA A 49 -19.51 26.68 -3.03
C ALA A 49 -20.04 25.25 -2.90
N ALA A 50 -19.28 24.35 -2.24
CA ALA A 50 -19.73 22.99 -1.95
C ALA A 50 -20.84 22.93 -0.89
N LYS A 51 -20.80 23.79 0.15
CA LYS A 51 -21.87 23.93 1.16
C LYS A 51 -23.16 24.52 0.59
N LEU A 52 -23.09 25.35 -0.46
CA LEU A 52 -24.26 25.79 -1.22
C LEU A 52 -24.83 24.68 -2.12
N SER A 53 -23.98 23.71 -2.49
CA SER A 53 -24.33 22.49 -3.20
C SER A 53 -24.60 21.34 -2.22
N MET A 54 -25.48 21.56 -1.23
CA MET A 54 -25.93 20.45 -0.38
C MET A 54 -26.68 19.41 -1.23
N PRO A 55 -26.46 18.11 -0.94
CA PRO A 55 -27.09 17.03 -1.68
C PRO A 55 -28.60 17.05 -1.49
N ASN A 56 -29.35 17.39 -2.53
CA ASN A 56 -30.77 17.11 -2.60
C ASN A 56 -30.89 15.67 -3.11
N PRO A 57 -31.43 14.71 -2.33
CA PRO A 57 -31.43 13.28 -2.69
C PRO A 57 -32.12 12.98 -4.03
N ALA A 58 -32.98 13.87 -4.52
CA ALA A 58 -33.58 13.78 -5.85
C ALA A 58 -32.61 14.16 -7.00
N VAL A 59 -31.64 15.05 -6.74
CA VAL A 59 -30.67 15.56 -7.72
C VAL A 59 -29.40 14.73 -7.73
N ASP A 60 -28.96 14.18 -6.58
CA ASP A 60 -27.77 13.32 -6.51
C ASP A 60 -27.99 11.93 -7.10
N ALA A 61 -29.24 11.44 -7.04
CA ALA A 61 -29.64 10.30 -7.82
C ALA A 61 -29.37 10.59 -9.30
N ALA A 62 -29.87 11.71 -9.84
CA ALA A 62 -29.74 12.11 -11.25
C ALA A 62 -28.29 12.36 -11.71
N SER A 63 -27.44 12.97 -10.87
CA SER A 63 -26.03 13.27 -11.20
C SER A 63 -25.08 12.07 -11.00
N SER A 64 -25.45 11.09 -10.17
CA SER A 64 -24.73 9.82 -10.03
C SER A 64 -25.20 8.75 -11.02
N GLN A 65 -26.44 8.82 -11.54
CA GLN A 65 -26.95 7.90 -12.57
C GLN A 65 -25.99 7.72 -13.75
N PRO A 66 -25.39 8.76 -14.36
CA PRO A 66 -24.46 8.56 -15.47
C PRO A 66 -23.23 7.74 -15.05
N PHE A 67 -22.73 7.91 -13.82
CA PHE A 67 -21.59 7.11 -13.32
C PHE A 67 -22.00 5.68 -12.96
N VAL A 68 -23.19 5.49 -12.38
CA VAL A 68 -23.73 4.16 -12.06
C VAL A 68 -24.02 3.38 -13.34
N SER A 69 -24.65 4.00 -14.33
CA SER A 69 -24.93 3.40 -15.64
C SER A 69 -23.64 3.13 -16.42
N LYS A 70 -22.67 4.06 -16.40
CA LYS A 70 -21.37 3.85 -17.06
C LYS A 70 -20.55 2.76 -16.35
N ALA A 71 -20.54 2.71 -15.03
CA ALA A 71 -19.91 1.63 -14.27
C ALA A 71 -20.62 0.29 -14.54
N ALA A 72 -21.95 0.26 -14.63
CA ALA A 72 -22.71 -0.94 -14.98
C ALA A 72 -22.39 -1.43 -16.40
N ALA A 73 -22.30 -0.53 -17.38
CA ALA A 73 -21.92 -0.87 -18.75
C ALA A 73 -20.46 -1.35 -18.89
N LEU A 74 -19.59 -1.02 -17.93
CA LEU A 74 -18.21 -1.48 -17.88
C LEU A 74 -18.03 -2.79 -17.09
N ARG A 75 -19.07 -3.28 -16.40
CA ARG A 75 -18.98 -4.58 -15.73
C ARG A 75 -19.04 -5.66 -16.79
N ALA A 76 -18.08 -6.58 -16.76
CA ALA A 76 -18.18 -7.80 -17.53
C ALA A 76 -19.44 -8.57 -17.08
N ASP A 77 -20.28 -8.98 -18.02
CA ASP A 77 -21.48 -9.78 -17.76
C ASP A 77 -21.15 -11.11 -17.06
N THR A 78 -19.91 -11.59 -17.25
CA THR A 78 -19.39 -12.81 -16.61
C THR A 78 -18.23 -12.46 -15.69
N ARG A 79 -18.28 -12.96 -14.46
CA ARG A 79 -17.14 -12.89 -13.54
C ARG A 79 -15.96 -13.61 -14.17
N TRP A 80 -14.81 -12.94 -14.26
CA TRP A 80 -13.58 -13.57 -14.75
C TRP A 80 -13.23 -14.79 -13.89
N MET A 81 -12.97 -15.91 -14.56
CA MET A 81 -12.44 -17.13 -13.96
C MET A 81 -11.16 -17.51 -14.71
N PRO A 82 -10.05 -17.77 -14.02
CA PRO A 82 -8.82 -18.18 -14.67
C PRO A 82 -9.02 -19.54 -15.36
N SER A 83 -8.53 -19.67 -16.58
CA SER A 83 -8.48 -20.98 -17.26
C SER A 83 -7.46 -21.89 -16.58
N GLU A 84 -7.52 -23.20 -16.86
CA GLU A 84 -6.48 -24.13 -16.40
C GLU A 84 -5.08 -23.69 -16.86
N THR A 85 -4.96 -23.14 -18.07
CA THR A 85 -3.67 -22.63 -18.58
C THR A 85 -3.19 -21.41 -17.79
N ASP A 86 -4.10 -20.53 -17.35
CA ASP A 86 -3.75 -19.38 -16.52
C ASP A 86 -3.31 -19.82 -15.12
N ILE A 87 -3.97 -20.83 -14.55
CA ILE A 87 -3.59 -21.44 -13.27
C ILE A 87 -2.20 -22.07 -13.37
N GLN A 88 -1.95 -22.84 -14.43
CA GLN A 88 -0.66 -23.48 -14.66
C GLN A 88 0.45 -22.44 -14.89
N ARG A 89 0.18 -21.39 -15.66
CA ARG A 89 1.11 -20.27 -15.86
C ARG A 89 1.42 -19.59 -14.53
N GLY A 90 0.39 -19.27 -13.73
CA GLY A 90 0.56 -18.68 -12.41
C GLY A 90 1.41 -19.56 -11.49
N ARG A 91 1.15 -20.88 -11.45
CA ARG A 91 1.96 -21.83 -10.67
C ARG A 91 3.40 -21.89 -11.15
N ALA A 92 3.64 -21.89 -12.47
CA ALA A 92 4.98 -21.87 -13.03
C ALA A 92 5.76 -20.62 -12.62
N MET A 93 5.10 -19.44 -12.67
CA MET A 93 5.70 -18.18 -12.21
C MET A 93 6.04 -18.20 -10.72
N LEU A 94 5.13 -18.69 -9.86
CA LEU A 94 5.38 -18.83 -8.43
C LEU A 94 6.54 -19.80 -8.16
N LEU A 95 6.61 -20.92 -8.90
CA LEU A 95 7.69 -21.89 -8.75
C LEU A 95 9.04 -21.34 -9.21
N GLN A 96 9.04 -20.53 -10.28
CA GLN A 96 10.24 -19.85 -10.76
C GLN A 96 10.75 -18.86 -9.71
N ALA A 97 9.88 -17.98 -9.20
CA ALA A 97 10.22 -17.05 -8.13
C ALA A 97 10.70 -17.79 -6.87
N PHE A 98 9.99 -18.85 -6.47
CA PHE A 98 10.35 -19.68 -5.31
C PHE A 98 11.76 -20.25 -5.40
N LYS A 99 12.22 -20.64 -6.60
CA LYS A 99 13.54 -21.23 -6.83
C LYS A 99 14.67 -20.20 -6.98
N GLN A 100 14.37 -18.90 -6.93
CA GLN A 100 15.39 -17.87 -7.05
C GLN A 100 16.44 -18.00 -5.92
N PRO A 101 17.73 -17.71 -6.19
CA PRO A 101 18.81 -17.89 -5.20
C PRO A 101 18.63 -17.07 -3.92
N HIS A 102 18.04 -15.89 -4.00
CA HIS A 102 17.74 -15.04 -2.85
C HIS A 102 16.62 -15.58 -1.95
N ASN A 103 15.91 -16.63 -2.37
CA ASN A 103 14.92 -17.32 -1.55
C ASN A 103 15.55 -18.55 -0.89
N LEU A 104 16.05 -18.34 0.32
CA LEU A 104 16.86 -19.29 1.08
C LEU A 104 16.02 -20.41 1.69
N SER A 105 16.62 -21.58 1.89
CA SER A 105 15.99 -22.61 2.74
C SER A 105 16.03 -22.16 4.21
N PRO A 106 15.16 -22.69 5.10
CA PRO A 106 15.22 -22.37 6.53
C PRO A 106 16.55 -22.77 7.17
N ALA A 107 17.26 -23.75 6.59
CA ALA A 107 18.57 -24.16 7.05
C ALA A 107 19.64 -23.11 6.71
N ASP A 108 19.66 -22.63 5.46
CA ASP A 108 20.64 -21.64 5.00
C ASP A 108 20.39 -20.28 5.65
N PHE A 109 19.11 -19.91 5.78
CA PHE A 109 18.70 -18.69 6.48
C PHE A 109 19.15 -18.71 7.95
N ALA A 110 18.98 -19.85 8.64
CA ALA A 110 19.41 -20.00 10.03
C ALA A 110 20.92 -19.82 10.18
N GLN A 111 21.70 -20.41 9.26
CA GLN A 111 23.16 -20.27 9.23
C GLN A 111 23.59 -18.81 9.02
N LEU A 112 22.96 -18.09 8.09
CA LEU A 112 23.29 -16.70 7.80
C LEU A 112 22.83 -15.73 8.89
N ALA A 113 21.72 -16.03 9.58
CA ALA A 113 21.20 -15.23 10.67
C ALA A 113 21.87 -15.52 12.03
N ASP A 114 22.85 -16.42 12.09
CA ASP A 114 23.47 -16.95 13.32
C ASP A 114 22.42 -17.42 14.34
N LYS A 115 21.41 -18.15 13.85
CA LYS A 115 20.29 -18.66 14.65
C LYS A 115 20.14 -20.17 14.49
N SER A 116 19.51 -20.82 15.47
CA SER A 116 19.15 -22.23 15.32
C SER A 116 18.00 -22.41 14.32
N ARG A 117 18.00 -23.53 13.60
CA ARG A 117 16.88 -23.89 12.70
C ARG A 117 15.54 -23.90 13.44
N GLN A 118 15.53 -24.38 14.69
CA GLN A 118 14.33 -24.40 15.53
C GLN A 118 13.82 -22.98 15.83
N GLN A 119 14.72 -22.02 16.06
CA GLN A 119 14.35 -20.63 16.26
C GLN A 119 13.73 -20.03 14.99
N ILE A 120 14.27 -20.32 13.80
CA ILE A 120 13.67 -19.87 12.54
C ILE A 120 12.25 -20.42 12.37
N TYR A 121 12.00 -21.69 12.67
CA TYR A 121 10.63 -22.24 12.62
C TYR A 121 9.68 -21.57 13.64
N LYS A 122 10.17 -21.25 14.84
CA LYS A 122 9.39 -20.50 15.84
C LYS A 122 9.08 -19.07 15.35
N ASP A 123 10.05 -18.40 14.74
CA ASP A 123 9.88 -17.04 14.22
C ASP A 123 8.88 -17.01 13.05
N ILE A 124 8.90 -18.01 12.17
CA ILE A 124 7.89 -18.17 11.11
C ILE A 124 6.50 -18.41 11.73
N ALA A 125 6.39 -19.32 12.71
CA ALA A 125 5.11 -19.61 13.37
C ALA A 125 4.55 -18.38 14.11
N ALA A 126 5.44 -17.56 14.68
CA ALA A 126 5.11 -16.31 15.34
C ALA A 126 4.85 -15.13 14.37
N ARG A 127 4.84 -15.38 13.05
CA ARG A 127 4.67 -14.35 11.99
C ARG A 127 5.72 -13.23 12.02
N LYS A 128 6.93 -13.52 12.51
CA LYS A 128 8.08 -12.60 12.48
C LYS A 128 8.87 -12.69 11.19
N LEU A 129 8.70 -13.78 10.44
CA LEU A 129 9.39 -14.03 9.18
C LEU A 129 8.39 -14.41 8.10
N LEU A 130 8.54 -13.80 6.94
CA LEU A 130 7.84 -14.16 5.71
C LEU A 130 8.43 -15.45 5.15
N ALA A 131 7.58 -16.48 5.05
CA ALA A 131 7.93 -17.78 4.51
C ALA A 131 7.06 -18.14 3.29
N LEU A 132 7.69 -18.28 2.13
CA LEU A 132 7.06 -18.69 0.87
C LEU A 132 6.80 -20.19 0.85
N LYS A 133 5.64 -20.59 0.31
CA LYS A 133 5.22 -22.00 0.17
C LYS A 133 4.64 -22.23 -1.23
N VAL A 134 5.05 -23.31 -1.90
CA VAL A 134 4.45 -23.77 -3.17
C VAL A 134 4.10 -25.25 -3.06
N GLY A 135 2.80 -25.55 -2.91
CA GLY A 135 2.33 -26.94 -2.77
C GLY A 135 2.99 -27.67 -1.58
N PRO A 136 3.31 -28.98 -1.70
CA PRO A 136 3.94 -29.76 -0.63
C PRO A 136 5.43 -29.45 -0.43
N GLN A 137 5.99 -28.48 -1.15
CA GLN A 137 7.40 -28.15 -1.06
C GLN A 137 7.74 -27.47 0.27
N ARG A 138 9.02 -27.56 0.64
CA ARG A 138 9.58 -26.89 1.83
C ARG A 138 9.36 -25.37 1.75
N GLN A 139 9.47 -24.70 2.88
CA GLN A 139 9.34 -23.25 2.94
C GLN A 139 10.62 -22.58 2.43
N ARG A 140 10.53 -21.36 1.90
CA ARG A 140 11.71 -20.52 1.61
C ARG A 140 11.55 -19.11 2.14
N LEU A 141 12.66 -18.50 2.54
CA LEU A 141 12.72 -17.20 3.16
C LEU A 141 13.53 -16.26 2.26
N PRO A 142 12.96 -15.12 1.86
CA PRO A 142 13.72 -14.07 1.20
C PRO A 142 14.90 -13.59 2.05
N ASP A 143 16.09 -13.53 1.46
CA ASP A 143 17.36 -13.15 2.10
C ASP A 143 17.38 -11.71 2.62
N TRP A 144 16.59 -10.80 2.05
CA TRP A 144 16.47 -9.43 2.52
C TRP A 144 16.03 -9.37 3.99
N GLN A 145 15.37 -10.40 4.53
CA GLN A 145 14.99 -10.46 5.94
C GLN A 145 16.17 -10.72 6.89
N LEU A 146 17.38 -10.94 6.37
CA LEU A 146 18.62 -10.93 7.15
C LEU A 146 19.05 -9.51 7.52
N ASP A 147 18.60 -8.50 6.76
CA ASP A 147 18.77 -7.09 7.08
C ASP A 147 17.73 -6.68 8.14
N PRO A 148 18.14 -6.17 9.32
CA PRO A 148 17.21 -5.83 10.40
C PRO A 148 16.12 -4.83 10.01
N VAL A 149 16.43 -3.84 9.16
CA VAL A 149 15.46 -2.80 8.77
C VAL A 149 14.41 -3.39 7.84
N LYS A 150 14.84 -4.21 6.88
CA LYS A 150 13.93 -4.89 5.94
C LYS A 150 13.12 -5.99 6.64
N GLN A 151 13.71 -6.65 7.64
CA GLN A 151 12.99 -7.59 8.50
C GLN A 151 11.90 -6.86 9.29
N GLN A 152 12.21 -5.70 9.89
CA GLN A 152 11.24 -4.92 10.65
C GLN A 152 10.08 -4.44 9.77
N LEU A 153 10.35 -3.98 8.55
CA LEU A 153 9.31 -3.66 7.57
C LEU A 153 8.43 -4.89 7.25
N THR A 154 9.07 -6.04 7.00
CA THR A 154 8.37 -7.28 6.66
C THR A 154 7.46 -7.74 7.81
N GLN A 155 7.96 -7.68 9.04
CA GLN A 155 7.19 -8.02 10.24
C GLN A 155 6.02 -7.06 10.44
N ALA A 156 6.25 -5.74 10.34
CA ALA A 156 5.18 -4.75 10.46
C ALA A 156 4.07 -4.97 9.42
N ALA A 157 4.44 -5.32 8.18
CA ALA A 157 3.47 -5.69 7.15
C ALA A 157 2.71 -6.99 7.49
N LEU A 158 3.39 -8.03 8.01
CA LEU A 158 2.74 -9.27 8.43
C LEU A 158 1.74 -9.09 9.58
N GLU A 159 1.99 -8.12 10.45
CA GLU A 159 1.14 -7.73 11.58
C GLU A 159 -0.04 -6.87 11.14
N GLN A 160 0.18 -5.85 10.31
CA GLN A 160 -0.89 -4.97 9.82
C GLN A 160 -1.80 -5.64 8.78
N LEU A 161 -1.29 -6.64 8.05
CA LEU A 161 -1.99 -7.28 6.94
C LEU A 161 -2.22 -8.78 7.19
N PRO A 162 -2.97 -9.17 8.24
CA PRO A 162 -3.14 -10.58 8.59
C PRO A 162 -3.87 -11.40 7.52
N GLY A 163 -4.70 -10.75 6.69
CA GLY A 163 -5.48 -11.38 5.62
C GLY A 163 -4.78 -11.46 4.27
N ILE A 164 -3.61 -10.84 4.10
CA ILE A 164 -2.85 -10.90 2.85
C ILE A 164 -2.03 -12.20 2.80
N ASP A 165 -2.11 -12.88 1.65
CA ASP A 165 -1.33 -14.09 1.44
C ASP A 165 0.17 -13.76 1.30
N HIS A 166 1.03 -14.71 1.67
CA HIS A 166 2.48 -14.49 1.74
C HIS A 166 3.09 -14.19 0.36
N TRP A 167 2.49 -14.68 -0.73
CA TRP A 167 2.97 -14.41 -2.09
C TRP A 167 2.64 -13.00 -2.55
N SER A 168 1.44 -12.51 -2.23
CA SER A 168 1.08 -11.11 -2.50
C SER A 168 1.93 -10.15 -1.68
N LEU A 169 2.18 -10.44 -0.40
CA LEU A 169 3.08 -9.63 0.41
C LEU A 169 4.52 -9.67 -0.12
N TYR A 170 5.02 -10.83 -0.51
CA TYR A 170 6.34 -10.98 -1.15
C TYR A 170 6.49 -10.11 -2.40
N ARG A 171 5.49 -10.15 -3.30
CA ARG A 171 5.49 -9.31 -4.51
C ARG A 171 5.45 -7.83 -4.15
N ALA A 172 4.52 -7.43 -3.29
CA ALA A 172 4.40 -6.03 -2.88
C ALA A 172 5.69 -5.48 -2.27
N LEU A 173 6.43 -6.29 -1.50
CA LEU A 173 7.70 -5.88 -0.90
C LEU A 173 8.90 -5.87 -1.86
N SER A 174 8.89 -6.72 -2.90
CA SER A 174 10.02 -6.90 -3.82
C SER A 174 9.87 -6.20 -5.17
N GLU A 175 8.65 -5.87 -5.57
CA GLU A 175 8.37 -5.21 -6.83
C GLU A 175 8.46 -3.68 -6.67
N PRO A 176 8.92 -2.97 -7.73
CA PRO A 176 8.91 -1.51 -7.79
C PRO A 176 7.53 -0.90 -7.51
N LEU A 177 7.47 0.10 -6.64
CA LEU A 177 6.27 0.92 -6.45
C LEU A 177 6.48 2.33 -6.97
N GLU A 178 5.51 2.86 -7.72
CA GLU A 178 5.55 4.23 -8.24
C GLU A 178 5.67 5.26 -7.11
N GLY A 179 4.95 5.04 -6.00
CA GLY A 179 5.00 5.88 -4.80
C GLY A 179 6.38 5.94 -4.11
N LEU A 180 7.29 5.04 -4.47
CA LEU A 180 8.67 4.99 -3.96
C LEU A 180 9.71 5.36 -5.02
N GLY A 181 9.28 6.00 -6.11
CA GLY A 181 10.13 6.40 -7.23
C GLY A 181 10.61 5.21 -8.07
N GLY A 182 9.79 4.17 -8.23
CA GLY A 182 10.14 2.97 -8.98
C GLY A 182 11.12 2.04 -8.27
N ARG A 183 11.33 2.22 -6.96
CA ARG A 183 12.09 1.30 -6.12
C ARG A 183 11.16 0.34 -5.41
N SER A 184 11.65 -0.85 -5.11
CA SER A 184 10.91 -1.79 -4.26
C SER A 184 10.95 -1.34 -2.80
N PRO A 185 9.92 -1.65 -2.00
CA PRO A 185 9.90 -1.32 -0.57
C PRO A 185 11.14 -1.79 0.18
N VAL A 186 11.61 -3.01 -0.08
CA VAL A 186 12.83 -3.55 0.57
C VAL A 186 14.11 -2.82 0.14
N ALA A 187 14.12 -2.16 -1.02
CA ALA A 187 15.25 -1.34 -1.47
C ALA A 187 15.14 0.13 -1.03
N ALA A 188 13.93 0.63 -0.80
CA ALA A 188 13.67 2.03 -0.44
C ALA A 188 13.68 2.28 1.08
N VAL A 189 13.48 1.23 1.89
CA VAL A 189 13.32 1.37 3.34
C VAL A 189 14.62 1.73 4.05
N THR A 190 14.50 2.70 4.95
CA THR A 190 15.51 3.07 5.94
C THR A 190 14.83 3.10 7.33
N PRO A 191 15.60 3.17 8.43
CA PRO A 191 15.00 3.27 9.77
C PRO A 191 14.02 4.44 9.93
N GLU A 192 14.27 5.55 9.22
CA GLU A 192 13.43 6.76 9.28
C GLU A 192 12.20 6.69 8.36
N THR A 193 12.26 5.91 7.27
CA THR A 193 11.19 5.83 6.28
C THR A 193 10.27 4.62 6.46
N LEU A 194 10.51 3.78 7.47
CA LEU A 194 9.80 2.51 7.67
C LEU A 194 8.28 2.66 7.60
N GLN A 195 7.71 3.62 8.33
CA GLN A 195 6.27 3.84 8.37
C GLN A 195 5.72 4.32 7.02
N SER A 196 6.40 5.24 6.35
CA SER A 196 6.00 5.75 5.04
C SER A 196 6.07 4.68 3.94
N VAL A 197 7.10 3.82 3.99
CA VAL A 197 7.23 2.69 3.06
C VAL A 197 6.16 1.64 3.34
N LEU A 198 5.82 1.39 4.61
CA LEU A 198 4.75 0.49 4.98
C LEU A 198 3.38 0.97 4.47
N GLU A 199 3.09 2.28 4.60
CA GLU A 199 1.89 2.88 4.02
C GLU A 199 1.85 2.72 2.50
N ALA A 200 2.98 2.90 1.81
CA ALA A 200 3.06 2.65 0.36
C ALA A 200 2.75 1.19 0.00
N VAL A 201 3.20 0.23 0.81
CA VAL A 201 2.87 -1.21 0.64
C VAL A 201 1.38 -1.46 0.86
N CYS A 202 0.78 -0.91 1.92
CA CYS A 202 -0.66 -1.03 2.17
C CYS A 202 -1.50 -0.45 1.03
N ASN A 203 -1.10 0.73 0.53
CA ASN A 203 -1.75 1.37 -0.62
C ASN A 203 -1.63 0.51 -1.89
N ALA A 204 -0.46 -0.07 -2.17
CA ALA A 204 -0.25 -0.97 -3.31
C ALA A 204 -1.10 -2.24 -3.22
N LEU A 205 -1.35 -2.73 -2.01
CA LEU A 205 -2.22 -3.87 -1.75
C LEU A 205 -3.71 -3.50 -1.69
N GLY A 206 -4.06 -2.23 -1.84
CA GLY A 206 -5.44 -1.75 -1.79
C GLY A 206 -6.09 -1.89 -0.41
N VAL A 207 -5.29 -1.98 0.66
CA VAL A 207 -5.76 -2.11 2.04
C VAL A 207 -5.52 -0.79 2.76
N GLN A 208 -6.56 -0.23 3.37
CA GLN A 208 -6.38 0.92 4.28
C GLN A 208 -5.70 0.41 5.55
N ALA A 209 -4.59 1.05 5.92
CA ALA A 209 -3.95 0.80 7.22
C ALA A 209 -4.99 1.03 8.33
N ARG A 210 -5.06 0.10 9.28
CA ARG A 210 -5.98 0.17 10.42
C ARG A 210 -5.42 1.02 11.53
#